data_AF-A0A840SNQ4-F1
#
_entry.id   AF-A0A840SNQ4-F1
#
_cell.length_a   1.000
_cell.length_b   1.000
_cell.length_c   1.000
_cell.angle_alpha   90.00
_cell.angle_beta   90.00
_cell.angle_gamma   90.00
#
_symmetry.space_group_name_H-M   'P 1'
#
loop_
_entity.id
_entity.type
_entity.pdbx_description
1 polymer ?
#
loop_
_entity_poly.entity_id
_entity_poly.type
_entity_poly.pdbx_seq_one_letter_code
_entity_poly.pdbx_strand_id
1 'polypeptide(L)' 'MHTQDRKIVVLATDARINERLIARGMDPMRGPCLADVLHEAIGERLTSKDALRLWDPDRLAGDPRVRAVLSRYVEQQAS' A
#
# COMPACT_ATOMS: atom_id res chain seq x y z
N MET A 1 14.33 -9.36 10.45
CA MET A 1 13.23 -8.56 9.85
C MET A 1 12.03 -9.47 9.69
N HIS A 2 10.97 -9.23 10.46
CA HIS A 2 9.76 -10.06 10.43
C HIS A 2 9.02 -9.92 9.10
N THR A 3 8.62 -11.04 8.52
CA THR A 3 7.89 -11.17 7.24
C THR A 3 6.54 -10.43 7.23
N GLN A 4 6.02 -10.05 8.41
CA GLN A 4 4.79 -9.27 8.55
C GLN A 4 4.96 -7.80 8.15
N ASP A 5 6.08 -7.14 8.43
CA ASP A 5 6.28 -5.73 8.06
C ASP A 5 6.43 -5.54 6.54
N ARG A 6 6.98 -6.54 5.84
CA ARG A 6 7.03 -6.57 4.37
C ARG A 6 5.65 -6.71 3.72
N LYS A 7 4.68 -7.31 4.40
CA LYS A 7 3.29 -7.39 3.90
C LYS A 7 2.60 -6.04 3.94
N ILE A 8 2.93 -5.19 4.91
CA ILE A 8 2.20 -3.94 5.16
C ILE A 8 2.43 -2.94 4.03
N VAL A 9 3.62 -2.90 3.42
CA VAL A 9 3.92 -1.86 2.41
C VAL A 9 3.67 -2.22 0.95
N VAL A 10 3.13 -3.42 0.74
CA VAL A 10 2.67 -3.89 -0.56
C VAL A 10 1.14 -4.02 -0.55
N LEU A 11 0.45 -3.52 0.48
CA LEU A 11 -1.01 -3.53 0.50
C LEU A 11 -1.62 -2.44 -0.39
N ALA A 12 -0.83 -1.49 -0.85
CA ALA A 12 -1.27 -0.37 -1.66
C ALA A 12 -1.19 -0.72 -3.16
N THR A 13 -2.11 -1.54 -3.64
CA THR A 13 -2.12 -2.06 -5.01
C THR A 13 -2.96 -1.19 -5.92
N ASP A 14 -2.31 -0.20 -6.52
CA ASP A 14 -2.83 0.35 -7.78
C ASP A 14 -2.59 -0.68 -8.91
N ALA A 15 -3.48 -0.76 -9.91
CA ALA A 15 -3.37 -1.74 -11.00
C ALA A 15 -1.97 -1.74 -11.64
N ARG A 16 -1.38 -0.55 -11.78
CA ARG A 16 -0.02 -0.36 -12.33
C ARG A 16 1.11 -0.86 -11.44
N ILE A 17 0.91 -0.88 -10.12
CA ILE A 17 1.87 -1.45 -9.17
C ILE A 17 1.84 -2.98 -9.30
N ASN A 18 0.64 -3.57 -9.38
CA ASN A 18 0.49 -5.00 -9.63
C ASN A 18 1.10 -5.42 -10.98
N GLU A 19 0.88 -4.65 -12.05
CA GLU A 19 1.52 -4.91 -13.34
C GLU A 19 3.06 -4.92 -13.24
N ARG A 20 3.65 -3.97 -12.49
CA ARG A 20 5.11 -3.93 -12.27
C ARG A 20 5.62 -5.06 -11.38
N LEU A 21 4.84 -5.51 -10.40
CA LEU A 21 5.18 -6.64 -9.54
C LEU A 21 5.16 -7.95 -10.34
N ILE A 22 4.10 -8.17 -11.14
CA ILE A 22 3.99 -9.32 -12.05
C ILE A 22 5.15 -9.34 -13.04
N ALA A 23 5.49 -8.20 -13.66
CA ALA A 23 6.63 -8.08 -14.56
C ALA A 23 7.99 -8.42 -13.90
N ARG A 24 8.06 -8.38 -12.57
CA ARG A 24 9.23 -8.75 -11.77
C ARG A 24 9.16 -10.18 -11.21
N GLY A 25 8.17 -10.98 -11.63
CA GLY A 25 7.96 -12.35 -11.17
C GLY A 25 7.42 -12.45 -9.74
N MET A 26 6.79 -11.38 -9.23
CA MET A 26 6.16 -11.37 -7.92
C MET A 26 4.65 -11.56 -8.04
N ASP A 27 4.05 -12.26 -7.08
CA ASP A 27 2.60 -12.44 -7.03
C ASP A 27 1.89 -11.11 -6.75
N PRO A 28 0.80 -10.79 -7.48
CA PRO A 28 -0.01 -9.63 -7.20
C PRO A 28 -0.67 -9.80 -5.83
N MET A 29 -0.50 -8.81 -4.98
CA MET A 29 -1.09 -8.85 -3.64
C MET A 29 -2.53 -8.32 -3.69
N ARG A 30 -3.40 -8.85 -2.82
CA ARG A 30 -4.73 -8.27 -2.59
C ARG A 30 -4.60 -7.25 -1.47
N GLY A 31 -4.97 -6.00 -1.72
CA GLY A 31 -4.94 -4.92 -0.74
C GLY A 31 -5.67 -3.66 -1.22
N PRO A 32 -5.78 -2.63 -0.37
CA PRO A 32 -6.36 -1.33 -0.75
C PRO A 32 -5.58 -0.64 -1.87
N CYS A 33 -6.18 0.31 -2.57
CA CYS A 33 -5.44 1.11 -3.54
C CYS A 33 -4.42 2.02 -2.83
N LEU A 34 -3.20 2.17 -3.37
CA LEU A 34 -2.20 3.10 -2.78
C LEU A 34 -2.74 4.53 -2.69
N ALA A 35 -3.45 4.97 -3.73
CA ALA A 35 -4.03 6.29 -3.76
C ALA A 35 -5.06 6.49 -2.63
N ASP A 36 -5.86 5.48 -2.33
CA ASP A 36 -6.86 5.54 -1.26
C ASP A 36 -6.21 5.51 0.11
N VAL A 37 -5.18 4.67 0.31
CA VAL A 37 -4.42 4.62 1.57
C VAL A 37 -3.75 5.96 1.84
N LEU A 38 -3.06 6.51 0.83
CA LEU A 38 -2.42 7.81 0.96
C LEU A 38 -3.44 8.91 1.17
N HIS A 39 -4.58 8.87 0.49
CA HIS A 39 -5.66 9.83 0.69
C HIS A 39 -6.18 9.83 2.12
N GLU A 40 -6.43 8.66 2.69
CA GLU A 40 -6.88 8.56 4.08
C GLU A 40 -5.77 8.98 5.06
N ALA A 41 -4.51 8.65 4.77
CA ALA A 41 -3.38 8.96 5.66
C ALA A 41 -2.97 10.45 5.66
N ILE A 42 -3.04 11.13 4.51
CA ILE A 42 -2.54 12.50 4.35
C ILE A 42 -3.64 13.53 4.07
N GLY A 43 -4.87 13.08 3.79
CA GLY A 43 -6.03 13.92 3.47
C GLY A 43 -6.07 14.43 2.03
N GLU A 44 -5.05 14.17 1.21
CA GLU A 44 -4.97 14.66 -0.17
C GLU A 44 -5.43 13.60 -1.16
N ARG A 45 -6.27 13.98 -2.12
CA ARG A 45 -6.77 13.04 -3.13
C ARG A 45 -5.72 12.87 -4.23
N LEU A 46 -5.02 11.74 -4.21
CA LEU A 46 -4.00 11.44 -5.20
C LEU A 46 -4.56 10.61 -6.35
N THR A 47 -3.99 10.80 -7.54
CA THR A 47 -4.18 9.84 -8.63
C THR A 47 -3.27 8.64 -8.41
N SER A 48 -3.62 7.51 -9.03
CA SER A 48 -2.77 6.32 -9.16
C SER A 48 -1.32 6.62 -9.57
N LYS A 49 -1.15 7.59 -10.48
CA LYS A 49 0.16 7.99 -11.00
C LYS A 49 0.96 8.76 -9.97
N ASP A 50 0.33 9.64 -9.21
CA ASP A 50 0.98 10.43 -8.18
C ASP A 50 1.29 9.58 -6.94
N ALA A 51 0.36 8.72 -6.56
CA ALA A 51 0.56 7.68 -5.55
C ALA A 51 1.79 6.81 -5.89
N LEU A 52 1.92 6.36 -7.14
CA LEU A 52 3.07 5.57 -7.60
C LEU A 52 4.40 6.33 -7.48
N ARG A 53 4.43 7.66 -7.65
CA ARG A 53 5.65 8.46 -7.46
C ARG A 53 6.08 8.55 -6.00
N LEU A 54 5.12 8.45 -5.08
CA LEU A 54 5.34 8.44 -3.65
C LEU A 54 5.55 7.02 -3.10
N TRP A 55 5.52 6.01 -3.98
CA TRP A 55 5.67 4.62 -3.59
C TRP A 55 7.12 4.33 -3.19
N ASP A 56 7.34 4.29 -1.88
CA ASP A 56 8.57 3.86 -1.24
C ASP A 56 8.19 2.93 -0.08
N PRO A 57 8.39 1.61 -0.22
CA PRO A 57 8.04 0.64 0.80
C PRO A 57 8.67 0.93 2.18
N ASP A 58 9.96 1.24 2.26
CA ASP A 58 10.58 1.40 3.57
C ASP A 58 10.08 2.68 4.25
N ARG A 59 9.88 3.75 3.47
CA ARG A 59 9.34 5.01 3.98
C ARG A 59 7.88 4.91 4.40
N LEU A 60 7.03 4.27 3.60
CA LEU A 60 5.60 4.14 3.87
C LEU A 60 5.32 3.19 5.04
N ALA A 61 6.14 2.14 5.23
CA ALA A 61 6.11 1.35 6.47
C ALA A 61 6.40 2.20 7.71
N GLY A 62 7.28 3.18 7.58
CA GLY A 62 7.67 4.06 8.67
C GLY A 62 6.63 5.12 9.03
N ASP A 63 5.67 5.43 8.14
CA ASP A 63 4.66 6.46 8.40
C ASP A 63 3.54 5.92 9.31
N PRO A 64 3.37 6.46 10.53
CA PRO A 64 2.37 5.97 11.48
C PRO A 64 0.93 6.15 10.98
N ARG A 65 0.67 7.13 10.11
CA ARG A 65 -0.67 7.37 9.54
C ARG A 65 -1.02 6.29 8.52
N VAL A 66 -0.06 5.98 7.65
CA VAL A 66 -0.19 4.89 6.68
C VAL A 66 -0.38 3.55 7.40
N ARG A 67 0.41 3.29 8.45
CA ARG A 67 0.24 2.09 9.28
C ARG A 67 -1.15 2.00 9.91
N ALA A 68 -1.70 3.11 10.42
CA ALA A 68 -3.02 3.13 11.04
C ALA A 68 -4.13 2.77 10.03
N VAL A 69 -4.07 3.34 8.82
CA VAL A 69 -5.02 3.03 7.74
C VAL A 69 -4.94 1.55 7.34
N LEU A 70 -3.72 1.04 7.14
CA LEU A 70 -3.51 -0.35 6.76
C LEU A 70 -3.94 -1.34 7.85
N SER A 71 -3.75 -1.00 9.13
CA SER A 71 -4.19 -1.85 10.24
C SER A 71 -5.72 -1.98 10.26
N ARG A 72 -6.45 -0.86 10.09
CA ARG A 72 -7.91 -0.86 9.98
C ARG A 72 -8.41 -1.69 8.79
N TYR A 73 -7.72 -1.60 7.66
CA TYR A 73 -8.09 -2.39 6.47
C TYR A 73 -7.92 -3.90 6.72
N VAL A 74 -6.84 -4.31 7.38
CA VAL A 74 -6.60 -5.72 7.73
C VAL A 74 -7.65 -6.22 8.73
N GLU A 75 -8.01 -5.43 9.73
CA GLU A 75 -9.08 -5.76 10.69
C GLU A 75 -10.43 -5.94 9.99
N GLN A 76 -10.75 -5.10 9.00
CA GLN A 76 -11.98 -5.21 8.21
C GLN A 76 -12.01 -6.45 7.31
N GLN A 77 -10.87 -6.91 6.80
CA GLN A 77 -10.81 -8.14 5.98
C GLN A 77 -10.92 -9.44 6.81
N ALA A 78 -10.62 -9.37 8.11
CA ALA A 78 -10.66 -10.51 9.00
C ALA A 78 -12.05 -10.76 9.63
N SER A 79 -13.01 -9.85 9.38
CA SER A 79 -14.42 -9.96 9.77
C SER A 79 -15.28 -10.50 8.65
#